data_AF-A0A9E4XN38-F1
#
_entry.id   AF-A0A9E4XN38-F1
#
_cell.length_a   1.000
_cell.length_b   1.000
_cell.length_c   1.000
_cell.angle_alpha   90.00
_cell.angle_beta   90.00
_cell.angle_gamma   90.00
#
_symmetry.space_group_name_H-M   'P 1'
#
loop_
_entity.id
_entity.type
_entity.pdbx_description
1 polymer ?
#
loop_
_entity_poly.entity_id
_entity_poly.type
_entity_poly.pdbx_seq_one_letter_code
_entity_poly.pdbx_strand_id
1 'polypeptide(L)' 'ELTDLGIKDVETGSVWNLVGMAVSGELKGTQLTPVIHASHFWFAWAVFKPETEVRDSVEDLTA' A
#
# COMPACT_ATOMS: atom_id res chain seq x y z
N GLU A 1 2.07 1.01 -11.65
CA GLU A 1 0.76 1.22 -12.30
C GLU A 1 -0.22 0.17 -11.80
N LEU A 2 -1.49 0.51 -11.56
CA LEU A 2 -2.53 -0.48 -11.24
C LEU A 2 -3.02 -1.13 -12.54
N THR A 3 -3.11 -2.45 -12.54
CA THR A 3 -3.58 -3.28 -13.65
C THR A 3 -4.71 -4.18 -13.17
N ASP A 4 -5.44 -4.81 -14.09
CA ASP A 4 -6.51 -5.77 -13.75
C ASP A 4 -6.01 -6.95 -12.89
N LEU A 5 -4.70 -7.24 -12.95
CA LEU A 5 -4.07 -8.36 -12.23
C LEU A 5 -3.36 -7.93 -10.94
N GLY A 6 -3.22 -6.62 -10.69
CA GLY A 6 -2.54 -6.08 -9.51
C GLY A 6 -1.62 -4.90 -9.82
N ILE A 7 -0.53 -4.76 -9.06
CA ILE A 7 0.38 -3.61 -9.11
C ILE A 7 1.58 -3.96 -9.97
N LYS A 8 1.86 -3.16 -11.00
CA LYS A 8 3.08 -3.24 -11.79
C LYS A 8 4.18 -2.37 -11.18
N ASP A 9 5.30 -2.98 -10.82
CA ASP A 9 6.49 -2.25 -10.36
C ASP A 9 7.27 -1.66 -11.55
N VAL A 10 7.99 -0.56 -11.30
CA VAL A 10 8.69 0.21 -12.35
C VAL A 10 10.07 -0.38 -12.68
N GLU A 11 10.74 -0.96 -11.68
CA GLU A 11 12.14 -1.38 -11.79
C GLU A 11 12.30 -2.67 -12.61
N THR A 12 11.48 -3.68 -12.33
CA THR A 12 11.51 -5.00 -12.99
C THR A 12 10.36 -5.19 -13.97
N GLY A 13 9.33 -4.34 -13.89
CA GLY A 13 8.13 -4.46 -14.70
C GLY A 13 7.25 -5.66 -14.32
N SER A 14 7.52 -6.30 -13.17
CA SER A 14 6.73 -7.43 -12.68
C SER A 14 5.36 -6.97 -12.20
N VAL A 15 4.36 -7.85 -12.32
CA VAL A 15 3.00 -7.59 -11.82
C VAL A 15 2.76 -8.41 -10.58
N TRP A 16 2.39 -7.75 -9.49
CA TRP A 16 2.18 -8.31 -8.17
C TRP A 16 0.70 -8.30 -7.81
N ASN A 17 0.15 -9.44 -7.40
CA ASN A 17 -1.20 -9.47 -6.87
C ASN A 17 -1.25 -8.87 -5.44
N LEU A 18 -2.46 -8.71 -4.89
CA LEU A 18 -2.66 -8.05 -3.59
C LEU A 18 -2.02 -8.75 -2.39
N VAL A 19 -1.65 -10.02 -2.51
CA VAL A 19 -0.96 -10.79 -1.45
C VAL A 19 0.56 -10.84 -1.65
N GLY A 20 1.10 -10.10 -2.62
CA GLY A 20 2.53 -9.98 -2.87
C GLY A 20 3.15 -11.12 -3.68
N MET A 21 2.36 -11.86 -4.46
CA MET A 21 2.87 -12.85 -5.42
C MET A 21 3.07 -12.20 -6.79
N ALA A 22 4.24 -12.36 -7.38
CA ALA A 22 4.52 -11.95 -8.76
C ALA A 22 3.85 -12.92 -9.74
N VAL A 23 2.84 -12.45 -10.47
CA VAL A 23 2.06 -13.27 -11.41
C VAL A 23 2.60 -13.19 -12.84
N SER A 24 3.39 -12.16 -13.16
CA SER A 24 4.06 -11.99 -14.46
C SER A 24 5.31 -11.10 -14.34
N GLY A 25 6.11 -11.05 -15.41
CA GLY A 25 7.37 -10.30 -15.47
C GLY A 25 8.58 -11.10 -14.99
N GLU A 26 9.67 -10.38 -14.78
CA GLU A 26 10.98 -10.96 -14.43
C GLU A 26 10.94 -11.81 -13.16
N LEU A 27 10.18 -11.36 -12.15
CA LEU A 27 10.13 -12.01 -10.84
C LEU A 27 9.00 -13.02 -10.69
N LYS A 28 8.34 -13.45 -11.78
CA LYS A 28 7.18 -14.36 -11.74
C LYS A 28 7.42 -15.58 -10.83
N GLY A 29 6.47 -15.84 -9.93
CA GLY A 29 6.52 -16.93 -8.95
C GLY A 29 7.20 -16.55 -7.63
N THR A 30 7.78 -15.35 -7.54
CA THR A 30 8.37 -14.82 -6.30
C THR A 30 7.28 -14.29 -5.38
N GLN A 31 7.46 -14.54 -4.08
CA GLN A 31 6.60 -14.04 -3.01
C GLN A 31 7.34 -12.94 -2.22
N LEU A 32 6.72 -11.77 -2.08
CA LEU A 32 7.22 -10.73 -1.18
C LEU A 32 7.07 -11.15 0.27
N THR A 33 8.03 -10.73 1.09
CA THR A 33 7.92 -10.82 2.55
C THR A 33 6.77 -9.93 3.02
N PRO A 34 5.75 -10.47 3.71
CA PRO A 34 4.67 -9.65 4.25
C PRO A 34 5.20 -8.66 5.27
N VAL A 35 4.73 -7.41 5.16
CA VAL A 35 4.95 -6.39 6.19
C VAL A 35 3.72 -6.29 7.08
N ILE A 36 3.94 -6.02 8.37
CA ILE A 36 2.85 -5.74 9.30
C ILE A 36 2.13 -4.49 8.81
N HIS A 37 0.85 -4.65 8.50
CA HIS A 37 -0.04 -3.58 8.08
C HIS A 37 -1.42 -3.82 8.69
N ALA A 38 -2.23 -2.78 8.73
CA ALA A 38 -3.62 -2.89 9.11
C ALA A 38 -4.42 -1.75 8.49
N SER A 39 -5.60 -2.09 7.97
CA SER A 39 -6.56 -1.13 7.42
C SER A 39 -7.45 -0.63 8.55
N HIS A 40 -7.25 0.63 8.93
CA HIS A 40 -8.04 1.28 9.98
C HIS A 40 -8.85 2.44 9.39
N PHE A 41 -10.06 2.65 9.90
CA PHE A 41 -10.65 3.97 9.79
C PHE A 41 -9.82 4.97 10.60
N TRP A 42 -9.65 6.19 10.08
CA TRP A 42 -8.80 7.20 10.71
C TRP A 42 -9.22 7.48 12.17
N PHE A 43 -10.53 7.51 12.46
CA PHE A 43 -11.03 7.79 13.80
C PHE A 43 -10.75 6.65 14.79
N ALA A 44 -10.71 5.40 14.33
CA ALA A 44 -10.33 4.26 15.16
C ALA A 44 -8.83 4.32 15.47
N TRP A 45 -8.01 4.67 14.48
CA TRP A 45 -6.57 4.88 14.66
C TRP A 45 -6.27 5.98 15.68
N ALA A 46 -6.97 7.12 15.60
CA ALA A 46 -6.78 8.25 16.50
C ALA A 46 -7.00 7.90 17.98
N VAL A 47 -7.87 6.93 18.27
CA VAL A 47 -8.06 6.43 19.65
C VAL A 47 -6.84 5.68 20.18
N PHE A 48 -6.17 4.90 19.33
CA PHE A 48 -4.99 4.10 19.72
C PHE A 48 -3.66 4.85 19.59
N LYS A 49 -3.63 5.92 18.77
CA LYS A 49 -2.44 6.73 18.46
C LYS A 49 -2.78 8.22 18.58
N PRO A 50 -3.03 8.71 19.80
CA PRO A 50 -3.55 10.06 20.05
C PRO A 50 -2.58 11.17 19.64
N GLU A 51 -1.28 10.88 19.48
CA GLU A 51 -0.27 11.82 18.99
C GLU A 51 -0.32 11.99 17.47
N THR A 52 -1.10 11.17 16.75
CA THR A 52 -1.29 11.33 15.31
C THR A 52 -2.08 12.60 15.05
N GLU A 53 -1.47 13.55 14.35
CA GLU A 53 -2.16 14.74 13.88
C GLU A 53 -3.27 14.36 12.88
N VAL A 54 -4.50 14.82 13.15
CA VAL A 54 -5.63 14.69 12.22
C VAL A 54 -5.83 16.06 11.57
N ARG A 55 -5.83 16.10 10.24
CA ARG A 55 -6.10 17.31 9.45
C ARG A 55 -7.47 17.23 8.81
N ASP A 56 -8.12 18.39 8.70
CA ASP A 56 -9.50 18.50 8.22
C ASP A 56 -9.59 18.46 6.70
N SER A 57 -8.51 18.82 5.99
CA SER A 57 -8.49 18.91 4.52
C SER A 57 -7.14 18.52 3.90
N VAL A 58 -7.13 18.28 2.58
CA VAL A 58 -5.89 17.98 1.83
C VAL A 58 -5.06 19.26 1.66
N GLU A 59 -5.71 20.41 1.59
CA GLU A 59 -5.08 21.72 1.52
C GLU A 59 -4.15 21.94 2.72
N ASP A 60 -4.59 21.50 3.92
CA ASP A 60 -3.79 21.58 5.13
C ASP A 60 -2.49 20.78 5.04
N LEU A 61 -2.38 19.76 4.16
CA LEU A 61 -1.14 18.97 3.97
C LEU A 61 -0.12 19.65 3.06
N THR A 62 -0.51 20.71 2.36
CA THR A 62 0.31 21.38 1.33
C THR A 62 0.76 22.79 1.71
N ALA A 63 0.24 23.33 2.82
CA ALA A 63 0.65 24.59 3.43
C ALA A 63 1.87 24.38 4.36
#